data_AF-A0A8H7EP57-F1
#
_entry.id   AF-A0A8H7EP57-F1
#
_cell.length_a   1.000
_cell.length_b   1.000
_cell.length_c   1.000
_cell.angle_alpha   90.00
_cell.angle_beta   90.00
_cell.angle_gamma   90.00
#
_symmetry.space_group_name_H-M   'P 1'
#
loop_
_entity.id
_entity.type
_entity.pdbx_description
1 polymer ?
#
loop_
_entity_poly.entity_id
_entity_poly.type
_entity_poly.pdbx_seq_one_letter_code
_entity_poly.pdbx_strand_id
1 'polypeptide(L)'
;MDRKRVNGPEQSVAPIFKNQVNSTAILNDNNTRLDGRSVEDVRPICTFTVYLQSEKADTDPQEKEYSQILCQALAPSVRLELLPKSAIDIYVNVLENDGTSSCLAAAIVASSVALADAGIEMLDQIFANQQILMDGTEAEEEQKEGCIVVSYMPSLNEVTHILQSGQSEVATTSQAIEQCIDGCSKIYSVMSCSLLQSLENKQTA
;
A
#
# COMPACT_ATOMS: atom_id res chain seq x y z
N MET A 1 -5.04 24.18 -24.03
CA MET A 1 -5.50 25.14 -23.02
C MET A 1 -6.77 24.59 -22.40
N ASP A 2 -6.63 23.94 -21.25
CA ASP A 2 -7.76 23.46 -20.47
C ASP A 2 -8.56 24.66 -19.95
N ARG A 3 -9.87 24.70 -20.18
CA ARG A 3 -10.74 25.83 -19.80
C ARG A 3 -11.25 25.73 -18.36
N LYS A 4 -11.05 24.59 -17.70
CA LYS A 4 -11.52 24.34 -16.32
C LYS A 4 -10.50 24.71 -15.25
N ARG A 5 -9.24 24.92 -15.62
CA ARG A 5 -8.12 25.17 -14.70
C ARG A 5 -7.51 26.54 -14.93
N VAL A 6 -6.80 27.06 -13.93
CA VAL A 6 -6.04 28.31 -14.06
C VAL A 6 -4.91 28.09 -15.07
N ASN A 7 -4.79 29.00 -16.04
CA ASN A 7 -3.74 28.91 -17.07
C ASN A 7 -2.37 29.17 -16.43
N GLY A 8 -1.57 28.12 -16.30
CA GLY A 8 -0.14 28.19 -15.97
C GLY A 8 0.73 28.42 -17.22
N PRO A 9 2.07 28.45 -17.05
CA PRO A 9 3.00 28.41 -18.16
C PRO A 9 2.82 27.11 -18.98
N GLU A 10 3.10 27.17 -20.29
CA GLU A 10 2.93 26.01 -21.19
C GLU A 10 3.80 24.81 -20.82
N GLN A 11 4.94 25.05 -20.17
CA GLN A 11 5.81 24.03 -19.60
C GLN A 11 6.23 24.44 -18.19
N SER A 12 5.90 23.59 -17.22
CA SER A 12 6.43 23.62 -15.87
C SER A 12 7.47 22.51 -15.72
N VAL A 13 8.70 22.85 -15.36
CA VAL A 13 9.75 21.88 -15.06
C VAL A 13 9.99 21.88 -13.56
N ALA A 14 10.00 20.70 -12.95
CA ALA A 14 10.34 20.56 -11.53
C ALA A 14 11.79 21.02 -11.28
N PRO A 15 12.10 21.59 -10.10
CA PRO A 15 13.47 21.93 -9.75
C PRO A 15 14.34 20.67 -9.72
N ILE A 16 15.46 20.71 -10.45
CA ILE A 16 16.44 19.61 -10.45
C ILE A 16 17.26 19.71 -9.16
N PHE A 17 16.96 18.83 -8.20
CA PHE A 17 17.80 18.67 -7.01
C PHE A 17 19.06 17.88 -7.40
N LYS A 18 20.24 18.49 -7.21
CA LYS A 18 21.52 17.77 -7.35
C LYS A 18 21.74 16.95 -6.07
N ASN A 19 21.13 15.78 -5.97
CA ASN A 19 21.53 14.83 -4.93
C ASN A 19 22.93 14.32 -5.25
N GLN A 20 23.87 14.51 -4.32
CA GLN A 20 25.12 13.77 -4.34
C GLN A 20 24.75 12.32 -4.05
N VAL A 21 24.84 11.47 -5.07
CA VAL A 21 24.63 10.03 -4.93
C VAL A 21 25.80 9.47 -4.12
N ASN A 22 25.71 9.59 -2.81
CA ASN A 22 26.51 8.78 -1.91
C ASN A 22 25.83 7.41 -1.91
N SER A 23 26.33 6.49 -2.74
CA SER A 23 25.96 5.08 -2.71
C SER A 23 26.39 4.49 -1.36
N THR A 24 25.59 4.74 -0.33
CA THR A 24 25.69 4.09 0.96
C THR A 24 25.04 2.72 0.80
N ALA A 25 25.70 1.68 1.31
CA ALA A 25 25.13 0.34 1.29
C ALA A 25 23.81 0.32 2.08
N ILE A 26 22.79 -0.36 1.56
CA ILE A 26 21.46 -0.49 2.18
C ILE A 26 21.54 -1.06 3.61
N LEU A 27 22.56 -1.90 3.86
CA LEU A 27 22.84 -2.51 5.16
C LEU A 27 24.21 -2.09 5.66
N ASN A 28 24.29 -1.76 6.96
CA ASN A 28 25.56 -1.62 7.66
C ASN A 28 26.22 -2.99 7.86
N ASP A 29 27.52 -3.02 8.21
CA ASP A 29 28.29 -4.24 8.49
C ASP A 29 27.65 -5.19 9.53
N ASN A 30 26.69 -4.69 10.31
CA ASN A 30 25.92 -5.43 11.31
C ASN A 30 24.53 -5.91 10.83
N ASN A 31 24.24 -5.94 9.52
CA ASN A 31 22.92 -6.26 8.95
C ASN A 31 21.76 -5.37 9.46
N THR A 32 22.08 -4.17 9.93
CA THR A 32 21.10 -3.17 10.38
C THR A 32 20.91 -2.12 9.31
N ARG A 33 19.66 -1.66 9.13
CA ARG A 33 19.36 -0.53 8.25
C ARG A 33 19.98 0.75 8.78
N LEU A 34 20.08 1.78 7.93
CA LEU A 34 20.51 3.13 8.31
C LEU A 34 19.66 3.71 9.46
N ASP A 35 18.39 3.31 9.54
CA ASP A 35 17.45 3.71 10.60
C ASP A 35 17.59 2.91 11.92
N GLY A 36 18.45 1.90 11.97
CA GLY A 36 18.58 0.99 13.12
C GLY A 36 17.50 -0.09 13.24
N ARG A 37 16.61 -0.22 12.23
CA ARG A 37 15.61 -1.30 12.11
C ARG A 37 16.22 -2.58 11.54
N SER A 38 15.60 -3.72 11.85
CA SER A 38 15.93 -5.01 11.24
C SER A 38 15.30 -5.12 9.84
N VAL A 39 15.74 -6.09 9.04
CA VAL A 39 15.22 -6.32 7.68
C VAL A 39 13.73 -6.69 7.67
N GLU A 40 13.26 -7.33 8.74
CA GLU A 40 11.90 -7.88 8.94
C GLU A 40 10.95 -6.95 9.73
N ASP A 41 11.42 -5.75 10.08
CA ASP A 41 10.64 -4.81 10.88
C ASP A 41 9.83 -3.86 9.99
N VAL A 42 8.52 -3.83 10.22
CA VAL A 42 7.58 -2.87 9.59
C VAL A 42 7.70 -1.51 10.29
N ARG A 43 7.48 -0.41 9.57
CA ARG A 43 7.38 0.93 10.18
C ARG A 43 6.16 1.02 11.12
N PRO A 44 6.15 1.97 12.07
CA PRO A 44 4.94 2.25 12.82
C PRO A 44 3.82 2.67 11.87
N ILE A 45 2.75 1.87 11.84
CA ILE A 45 1.55 2.14 11.05
C ILE A 45 0.54 2.86 11.95
N CYS A 46 0.00 3.97 11.47
CA CYS A 46 -1.22 4.54 12.03
C CYS A 46 -2.30 4.57 10.95
N THR A 47 -3.44 3.94 11.25
CA THR A 47 -4.61 3.96 10.37
C THR A 47 -5.67 4.82 11.03
N PHE A 48 -6.10 5.86 10.32
CA PHE A 48 -7.22 6.70 10.72
C PHE A 48 -8.23 6.73 9.58
N THR A 49 -9.49 6.46 9.89
CA THR A 49 -10.57 6.61 8.90
C THR A 49 -11.13 8.02 9.00
N VAL A 50 -11.17 8.71 7.86
CA VAL A 50 -11.81 10.02 7.73
C VAL A 50 -12.67 9.99 6.49
N TYR A 51 -13.93 10.41 6.61
CA TYR A 51 -14.84 10.52 5.48
C TYR A 51 -14.54 11.83 4.73
N LEU A 52 -14.03 11.73 3.50
CA LEU A 52 -13.83 12.88 2.61
C LEU A 52 -14.56 12.63 1.29
N GLN A 53 -15.30 13.64 0.82
CA GLN A 53 -15.84 13.66 -0.55
C GLN A 53 -14.79 14.28 -1.47
N SER A 54 -14.36 13.54 -2.49
CA SER A 54 -13.42 14.04 -3.51
C SER A 54 -14.06 14.04 -4.89
N GLU A 55 -13.75 15.08 -5.68
CA GLU A 55 -14.13 15.17 -7.09
C GLU A 55 -13.05 14.54 -7.99
N LYS A 56 -13.45 14.06 -9.17
CA LYS A 56 -12.58 13.37 -10.13
C LYS A 56 -11.48 14.29 -10.67
N ALA A 57 -10.23 13.92 -10.43
CA ALA A 57 -9.07 14.47 -11.13
C ALA A 57 -8.84 13.75 -12.47
N ASP A 58 -8.22 14.43 -13.44
CA ASP A 58 -7.77 13.83 -14.70
C ASP A 58 -6.73 12.74 -14.38
N THR A 59 -7.02 11.50 -14.79
CA THR A 59 -6.26 10.31 -14.37
C THR A 59 -5.02 10.11 -15.23
N ASP A 60 -3.86 10.07 -14.59
CA ASP A 60 -2.61 9.68 -15.24
C ASP A 60 -2.60 8.17 -15.57
N PRO A 61 -1.87 7.73 -16.61
CA PRO A 61 -1.85 6.32 -17.02
C PRO A 61 -1.36 5.38 -15.90
N GLN A 62 -0.44 5.85 -15.04
CA GLN A 62 0.04 5.10 -13.88
C GLN A 62 -1.02 4.93 -12.80
N GLU A 63 -1.79 5.98 -12.50
CA GLU A 63 -2.89 5.91 -11.52
C GLU A 63 -3.96 4.90 -11.96
N LYS A 64 -4.21 4.83 -13.26
CA LYS A 64 -5.13 3.85 -13.83
C LYS A 64 -4.64 2.41 -13.61
N GLU A 65 -3.34 2.17 -13.73
CA GLU A 65 -2.74 0.85 -13.46
C GLU A 65 -2.89 0.48 -11.98
N TYR A 66 -2.56 1.39 -11.06
CA TYR A 66 -2.74 1.15 -9.63
C TYR A 66 -4.20 0.95 -9.23
N SER A 67 -5.13 1.68 -9.84
CA SER A 67 -6.56 1.47 -9.65
C SER A 67 -7.00 0.06 -10.04
N GLN A 68 -6.47 -0.48 -11.14
CA GLN A 68 -6.73 -1.85 -11.56
C GLN A 68 -6.16 -2.87 -10.58
N ILE A 69 -4.91 -2.67 -10.12
CA ILE A 69 -4.26 -3.55 -9.13
C ILE A 69 -5.04 -3.55 -7.82
N LEU A 70 -5.47 -2.38 -7.34
CA LEU A 70 -6.26 -2.23 -6.13
C LEU A 70 -7.61 -2.94 -6.26
N CYS A 71 -8.30 -2.79 -7.40
CA CYS A 71 -9.54 -3.52 -7.66
C CYS A 71 -9.33 -5.04 -7.68
N GLN A 72 -8.26 -5.53 -8.31
CA GLN A 72 -7.93 -6.95 -8.37
C GLN A 72 -7.59 -7.51 -6.99
N ALA A 73 -6.86 -6.76 -6.17
CA ALA A 73 -6.53 -7.16 -4.80
C ALA A 73 -7.77 -7.25 -3.90
N LEU A 74 -8.71 -6.30 -4.01
CA LEU A 74 -9.92 -6.21 -3.17
C LEU A 74 -11.09 -7.09 -3.62
N ALA A 75 -11.21 -7.37 -4.92
CA ALA A 75 -12.31 -8.16 -5.48
C ALA A 75 -12.57 -9.51 -4.77
N PRO A 76 -11.56 -10.34 -4.45
CA PRO A 76 -11.81 -11.62 -3.79
C PRO A 76 -12.23 -11.49 -2.31
N SER A 77 -11.92 -10.37 -1.65
CA SER A 77 -12.27 -10.18 -0.24
C SER A 77 -13.65 -9.61 -0.02
N VAL A 78 -14.25 -8.94 -1.01
CA VAL A 78 -15.60 -8.37 -0.89
C VAL A 78 -16.65 -9.37 -1.38
N ARG A 79 -17.71 -9.58 -0.59
CA ARG A 79 -18.84 -10.43 -1.00
C ARG A 79 -19.77 -9.72 -1.97
N LEU A 80 -19.38 -9.65 -3.24
CA LEU A 80 -20.16 -9.02 -4.31
C LEU A 80 -21.52 -9.68 -4.54
N GLU A 81 -21.68 -10.96 -4.18
CA GLU A 81 -22.94 -11.71 -4.29
C GLU A 81 -24.09 -11.10 -3.49
N LEU A 82 -23.77 -10.44 -2.37
CA LEU A 82 -24.75 -9.83 -1.46
C LEU A 82 -25.17 -8.43 -1.89
N LEU A 83 -24.47 -7.85 -2.88
CA LEU A 83 -24.66 -6.48 -3.35
C LEU A 83 -25.06 -6.42 -4.84
N PRO A 84 -26.12 -7.13 -5.28
CA PRO A 84 -26.54 -7.08 -6.67
C PRO A 84 -27.03 -5.67 -7.03
N LYS A 85 -26.64 -5.18 -8.22
CA LYS A 85 -26.97 -3.83 -8.74
C LYS A 85 -26.44 -2.66 -7.92
N SER A 86 -25.55 -2.93 -6.95
CA SER A 86 -24.85 -1.89 -6.20
C SER A 86 -23.46 -1.69 -6.80
N ALA A 87 -22.92 -0.48 -6.66
CA ALA A 87 -21.55 -0.16 -7.01
C ALA A 87 -20.84 0.35 -5.76
N ILE A 88 -19.61 -0.10 -5.55
CA ILE A 88 -18.75 0.37 -4.48
C ILE A 88 -17.64 1.19 -5.16
N ASP A 89 -17.62 2.48 -4.88
CA ASP A 89 -16.60 3.38 -5.39
C ASP A 89 -15.60 3.67 -4.25
N ILE A 90 -14.33 3.35 -4.49
CA ILE A 90 -13.23 3.56 -3.54
C ILE A 90 -12.36 4.70 -4.07
N TYR A 91 -12.17 5.72 -3.23
CA TYR A 91 -11.30 6.85 -3.52
C TYR A 91 -10.12 6.83 -2.56
N VAL A 92 -8.92 6.74 -3.11
CA VAL A 92 -7.67 6.81 -2.35
C VAL A 92 -6.99 8.13 -2.68
N ASN A 93 -6.59 8.86 -1.64
CA ASN A 93 -5.80 10.08 -1.79
C ASN A 93 -4.45 9.88 -1.12
N VAL A 94 -3.38 10.05 -1.88
CA VAL A 94 -2.01 9.93 -1.39
C VAL A 94 -1.52 11.33 -1.03
N LEU A 95 -1.32 11.58 0.27
CA LEU A 95 -0.82 12.87 0.77
C LEU A 95 0.70 12.99 0.59
N GLU A 96 1.40 11.90 0.85
CA GLU A 96 2.84 11.79 0.80
C GLU A 96 3.20 10.41 0.25
N ASN A 97 4.20 10.36 -0.62
CA ASN A 97 4.71 9.13 -1.19
C ASN A 97 6.16 8.94 -0.71
N ASP A 98 6.41 7.84 -0.01
CA ASP A 98 7.73 7.43 0.48
C ASP A 98 8.04 6.00 0.02
N GLY A 99 7.90 5.80 -1.30
CA GLY A 99 8.10 4.51 -1.96
C GLY A 99 6.90 4.15 -2.82
N THR A 100 7.15 3.87 -4.10
CA THR A 100 6.12 3.53 -5.08
C THR A 100 5.40 2.25 -4.70
N SER A 101 6.17 1.23 -4.32
CA SER A 101 5.57 -0.03 -3.92
C SER A 101 4.89 0.17 -2.57
N SER A 102 5.57 0.80 -1.59
CA SER A 102 5.04 0.99 -0.23
C SER A 102 3.70 1.75 -0.23
N CYS A 103 3.58 2.78 -1.05
CA CYS A 103 2.34 3.52 -1.25
C CYS A 103 1.19 2.63 -1.76
N LEU A 104 1.45 1.73 -2.71
CA LEU A 104 0.44 0.79 -3.20
C LEU A 104 -0.01 -0.18 -2.10
N ALA A 105 0.92 -0.67 -1.30
CA ALA A 105 0.61 -1.55 -0.18
C ALA A 105 -0.26 -0.82 0.88
N ALA A 106 0.13 0.40 1.24
CA ALA A 106 -0.62 1.25 2.16
C ALA A 106 -2.03 1.57 1.62
N ALA A 107 -2.17 1.81 0.31
CA ALA A 107 -3.46 2.07 -0.33
C ALA A 107 -4.42 0.88 -0.23
N ILE A 108 -3.93 -0.35 -0.41
CA ILE A 108 -4.72 -1.58 -0.28
C ILE A 108 -5.19 -1.76 1.18
N VAL A 109 -4.27 -1.60 2.13
CA VAL A 109 -4.57 -1.70 3.57
C VAL A 109 -5.58 -0.62 3.98
N ALA A 110 -5.36 0.63 3.61
CA ALA A 110 -6.27 1.74 3.92
C ALA A 110 -7.67 1.53 3.32
N SER A 111 -7.75 1.02 2.09
CA SER A 111 -9.02 0.68 1.45
C SER A 111 -9.75 -0.44 2.19
N SER A 112 -9.03 -1.48 2.63
CA SER A 112 -9.61 -2.57 3.43
C SER A 112 -10.20 -2.06 4.76
N VAL A 113 -9.47 -1.19 5.47
CA VAL A 113 -9.96 -0.56 6.71
C VAL A 113 -11.19 0.30 6.43
N ALA A 114 -11.19 1.08 5.36
CA ALA A 114 -12.32 1.93 5.00
C ALA A 114 -13.58 1.12 4.65
N LEU A 115 -13.45 0.02 3.92
CA LEU A 115 -14.57 -0.89 3.63
C LEU A 115 -15.12 -1.55 4.89
N ALA A 116 -14.24 -1.97 5.81
CA ALA A 116 -14.65 -2.52 7.10
C ALA A 116 -15.39 -1.49 7.96
N ASP A 117 -14.89 -0.26 8.04
CA ASP A 117 -15.51 0.82 8.81
C ASP A 117 -16.83 1.32 8.18
N ALA A 118 -16.99 1.18 6.86
CA ALA A 118 -18.25 1.42 6.16
C ALA A 118 -19.29 0.30 6.40
N GLY A 119 -18.91 -0.81 7.03
CA GLY A 119 -19.78 -1.95 7.28
C GLY A 119 -20.10 -2.78 6.04
N ILE A 120 -19.23 -2.72 5.01
CA ILE A 120 -19.37 -3.57 3.83
C ILE A 120 -18.94 -4.98 4.19
N GLU A 121 -19.73 -5.96 3.77
CA GLU A 121 -19.46 -7.36 4.08
C GLU A 121 -18.23 -7.88 3.32
N MET A 122 -17.14 -8.08 4.05
CA MET A 122 -15.90 -8.67 3.56
C MET A 122 -15.71 -10.06 4.16
N LEU A 123 -15.12 -10.97 3.39
CA LEU A 123 -14.66 -12.27 3.87
C LEU A 123 -13.46 -12.13 4.80
N ASP A 124 -12.58 -11.19 4.47
CA ASP A 124 -11.37 -10.93 5.22
C ASP A 124 -10.81 -9.54 4.90
N GLN A 125 -9.81 -9.14 5.66
CA GLN A 125 -9.04 -7.94 5.39
C GLN A 125 -7.79 -8.26 4.57
N ILE A 126 -7.36 -7.30 3.75
CA ILE A 126 -6.24 -7.51 2.84
C ILE A 126 -5.01 -6.78 3.35
N PHE A 127 -3.90 -7.52 3.40
CA PHE A 127 -2.59 -7.03 3.80
C PHE A 127 -1.66 -7.04 2.62
N ALA A 128 -1.00 -5.91 2.36
CA ALA A 128 -0.01 -5.81 1.31
C ALA A 128 1.39 -5.60 1.93
N ASN A 129 2.37 -6.41 1.54
CA ASN A 129 3.74 -6.36 2.06
C ASN A 129 4.80 -6.47 0.97
N GLN A 130 6.00 -5.91 1.25
CA GLN A 130 7.13 -5.87 0.33
C GLN A 130 8.35 -6.68 0.70
N GLN A 131 9.00 -7.28 -0.31
CA GLN A 131 10.21 -8.09 -0.15
C GLN A 131 11.55 -7.36 -0.39
N ILE A 132 12.58 -7.88 0.29
CA ILE A 132 14.05 -7.67 0.30
C ILE A 132 14.42 -6.80 1.49
N LEU A 133 13.62 -5.77 1.72
CA LEU A 133 13.49 -5.04 2.96
C LEU A 133 11.98 -4.87 3.20
N MET A 134 11.46 -5.37 4.33
CA MET A 134 10.07 -5.20 4.71
C MET A 134 9.75 -3.71 4.88
N ASP A 135 8.79 -3.18 4.11
CA ASP A 135 8.39 -1.76 4.14
C ASP A 135 9.60 -0.81 4.02
N GLY A 136 10.15 -0.73 2.81
CA GLY A 136 11.30 0.11 2.50
C GLY A 136 10.92 1.57 2.26
N THR A 137 11.86 2.47 2.50
CA THR A 137 11.73 3.90 2.16
C THR A 137 12.04 4.13 0.69
N GLU A 138 11.69 5.31 0.15
CA GLU A 138 11.98 5.68 -1.25
C GLU A 138 13.46 5.48 -1.62
N ALA A 139 14.37 5.93 -0.75
CA ALA A 139 15.82 5.78 -0.94
C ALA A 139 16.29 4.31 -1.00
N GLU A 140 15.58 3.40 -0.32
CA GLU A 140 15.87 1.97 -0.37
C GLU A 140 15.26 1.33 -1.62
N GLU A 141 14.10 1.81 -2.09
CA GLU A 141 13.49 1.35 -3.35
C GLU A 141 14.35 1.69 -4.58
N GLU A 142 14.94 2.88 -4.63
CA GLU A 142 15.80 3.29 -5.75
C GLU A 142 17.04 2.40 -5.91
N GLN A 143 17.52 1.78 -4.82
CA GLN A 143 18.72 0.94 -4.82
C GLN A 143 18.43 -0.55 -4.98
N LYS A 144 17.15 -0.97 -5.03
CA LYS A 144 16.76 -2.38 -5.14
C LYS A 144 16.78 -2.85 -6.59
N GLU A 145 17.14 -4.12 -6.78
CA GLU A 145 17.10 -4.80 -8.08
C GLU A 145 15.70 -5.37 -8.41
N GLY A 146 14.87 -5.56 -7.38
CA GLY A 146 13.50 -6.03 -7.53
C GLY A 146 12.64 -5.80 -6.28
N CYS A 147 11.34 -5.77 -6.49
CA CYS A 147 10.33 -5.69 -5.44
C CYS A 147 9.20 -6.68 -5.71
N ILE A 148 8.61 -7.18 -4.64
CA ILE A 148 7.43 -8.03 -4.67
C ILE A 148 6.44 -7.42 -3.70
N VAL A 149 5.18 -7.24 -4.09
CA VAL A 149 4.07 -6.85 -3.24
C VAL A 149 3.08 -8.00 -3.18
N VAL A 150 2.82 -8.54 -1.99
CA VAL A 150 1.87 -9.64 -1.79
C VAL A 150 0.66 -9.15 -1.03
N SER A 151 -0.53 -9.33 -1.60
CA SER A 151 -1.82 -9.13 -0.95
C SER A 151 -2.36 -10.44 -0.39
N TYR A 152 -2.69 -10.48 0.90
CA TYR A 152 -3.01 -11.71 1.62
C TYR A 152 -4.22 -11.58 2.54
N MET A 153 -5.02 -12.65 2.64
CA MET A 153 -6.17 -12.82 3.53
C MET A 153 -5.79 -13.78 4.69
N PRO A 154 -5.57 -13.28 5.92
CA PRO A 154 -5.08 -14.08 7.04
C PRO A 154 -6.08 -15.07 7.63
N SER A 155 -7.37 -14.78 7.56
CA SER A 155 -8.45 -15.64 8.07
C SER A 155 -8.61 -16.90 7.21
N LEU A 156 -8.43 -16.76 5.89
CA LEU A 156 -8.51 -17.87 4.92
C LEU A 156 -7.13 -18.48 4.61
N ASN A 157 -6.05 -17.82 4.98
CA ASN A 157 -4.68 -18.16 4.59
C ASN A 157 -4.52 -18.31 3.07
N GLU A 158 -5.06 -17.33 2.33
CA GLU A 158 -5.04 -17.30 0.87
C GLU A 158 -4.44 -15.98 0.36
N VAL A 159 -3.63 -16.07 -0.69
CA VAL A 159 -3.05 -14.91 -1.38
C VAL A 159 -4.03 -14.42 -2.44
N THR A 160 -4.40 -13.13 -2.39
CA THR A 160 -5.35 -12.53 -3.34
C THR A 160 -4.67 -12.02 -4.59
N HIS A 161 -3.52 -11.36 -4.43
CA HIS A 161 -2.81 -10.72 -5.53
C HIS A 161 -1.31 -10.66 -5.26
N ILE A 162 -0.50 -10.85 -6.29
CA ILE A 162 0.97 -10.71 -6.22
C ILE A 162 1.40 -9.77 -7.35
N LEU A 163 2.12 -8.72 -7.00
CA LEU A 163 2.78 -7.83 -7.94
C LEU A 163 4.29 -8.01 -7.81
N GLN A 164 4.97 -8.36 -8.89
CA GLN A 164 6.43 -8.48 -8.89
C GLN A 164 7.00 -7.55 -9.95
N SER A 165 8.05 -6.83 -9.61
CA SER A 165 8.76 -5.93 -10.52
C SER A 165 10.26 -6.04 -10.31
N GLY A 166 11.03 -5.96 -11.39
CA GLY A 166 12.49 -6.09 -11.37
C GLY A 166 12.98 -7.51 -11.59
N GLN A 167 14.25 -7.75 -11.27
CA GLN A 167 14.93 -9.02 -11.51
C GLN A 167 15.10 -9.79 -10.20
N SER A 168 14.54 -10.99 -10.13
CA SER A 168 14.75 -11.90 -9.00
C SER A 168 14.73 -13.35 -9.46
N GLU A 169 15.50 -14.19 -8.76
CA GLU A 169 15.45 -15.63 -8.96
C GLU A 169 14.16 -16.22 -8.37
N VAL A 170 13.67 -17.32 -8.96
CA VAL A 170 12.45 -17.99 -8.51
C VAL A 170 12.57 -18.46 -7.06
N ALA A 171 13.73 -18.99 -6.67
CA ALA A 171 13.97 -19.45 -5.30
C ALA A 171 13.83 -18.32 -4.26
N THR A 172 14.42 -17.16 -4.55
CA THR A 172 14.32 -15.95 -3.72
C THR A 172 12.88 -15.43 -3.68
N THR A 173 12.16 -15.52 -4.78
CA THR A 173 10.75 -15.09 -4.88
C THR A 173 9.82 -15.98 -4.05
N SER A 174 10.07 -17.28 -3.93
CA SER A 174 9.26 -18.15 -3.07
C SER A 174 9.50 -17.86 -1.59
N GLN A 175 10.77 -17.78 -1.17
CA GLN A 175 11.13 -17.39 0.20
C GLN A 175 10.56 -16.01 0.55
N ALA A 176 10.48 -15.15 -0.45
CA ALA A 176 9.94 -13.84 -0.28
C ALA A 176 8.47 -13.79 0.08
N ILE A 177 7.68 -14.56 -0.64
CA ILE A 177 6.24 -14.63 -0.39
C ILE A 177 5.99 -15.15 1.02
N GLU A 178 6.74 -16.16 1.48
CA GLU A 178 6.66 -16.68 2.85
C GLU A 178 6.96 -15.59 3.90
N GLN A 179 8.03 -14.81 3.71
CA GLN A 179 8.37 -13.69 4.61
C GLN A 179 7.32 -12.58 4.60
N CYS A 180 6.71 -12.31 3.44
CA CYS A 180 5.63 -11.33 3.33
C CYS A 180 4.39 -11.79 4.11
N ILE A 181 4.05 -13.08 4.06
CA ILE A 181 2.94 -13.69 4.82
C ILE A 181 3.18 -13.55 6.32
N ASP A 182 4.41 -13.83 6.79
CA ASP A 182 4.79 -13.65 8.18
C ASP A 182 4.66 -12.17 8.61
N GLY A 183 5.10 -11.23 7.76
CA GLY A 183 4.92 -9.80 7.98
C GLY A 183 3.45 -9.36 8.06
N CYS A 184 2.56 -10.01 7.29
CA CYS A 184 1.14 -9.65 7.25
C CYS A 184 0.47 -9.90 8.62
N SER A 185 0.94 -10.91 9.36
CA SER A 185 0.44 -11.21 10.71
C SER A 185 0.66 -10.04 11.69
N LYS A 186 1.79 -9.32 11.57
CA LYS A 186 2.08 -8.15 12.41
C LYS A 186 1.11 -7.01 12.09
N ILE A 187 0.88 -6.73 10.80
CA ILE A 187 -0.02 -5.65 10.35
C ILE A 187 -1.47 -5.96 10.72
N TYR A 188 -1.89 -7.24 10.66
CA TYR A 188 -3.22 -7.69 11.07
C TYR A 188 -3.56 -7.30 12.50
N SER A 189 -2.60 -7.44 13.42
CA SER A 189 -2.79 -7.08 14.83
C SER A 189 -3.07 -5.58 15.00
N VAL A 190 -2.31 -4.73 14.31
CA VAL A 190 -2.45 -3.26 14.37
C VAL A 190 -3.79 -2.81 13.79
N MET A 191 -4.16 -3.39 12.65
CA MET A 191 -5.38 -3.03 11.94
C MET A 191 -6.65 -3.41 12.72
N SER A 192 -6.66 -4.61 13.31
CA SER A 192 -7.75 -5.07 14.17
C SER A 192 -7.93 -4.16 15.38
N CYS A 193 -6.82 -3.74 16.00
CA CYS A 193 -6.86 -2.79 17.13
C CYS A 193 -7.42 -1.43 16.71
N SER A 194 -7.02 -0.90 15.55
CA SER A 194 -7.50 0.39 15.03
C SER A 194 -9.00 0.40 14.77
N LEU A 195 -9.55 -0.70 14.23
CA LEU A 195 -10.99 -0.82 13.99
C LEU A 195 -11.78 -0.92 15.30
N LEU A 196 -11.32 -1.71 16.27
CA LEU A 196 -11.95 -1.80 17.58
C LEU A 196 -12.00 -0.43 18.27
N GLN A 197 -10.89 0.31 18.25
CA GLN A 197 -10.83 1.65 18.82
C GLN A 197 -11.76 2.64 18.10
N SER A 198 -11.88 2.52 16.77
CA SER A 198 -12.79 3.36 15.98
C SER A 198 -14.26 3.09 16.32
N LEU A 199 -14.62 1.84 16.59
CA LEU A 199 -15.96 1.46 17.04
C LEU A 199 -16.28 2.00 18.45
N GLU A 200 -15.33 1.90 19.39
CA GLU A 200 -15.49 2.47 20.74
C GLU A 200 -15.74 3.98 20.69
N ASN A 201 -14.96 4.70 19.88
CA ASN A 201 -15.13 6.15 19.71
C ASN A 201 -16.50 6.52 19.14
N LYS A 202 -17.01 5.75 18.16
CA LYS A 202 -18.36 5.95 17.59
C LYS A 202 -19.48 5.69 18.60
N GLN A 203 -19.28 4.81 19.60
CA GLN A 203 -20.27 4.56 20.65
C GLN A 203 -20.32 5.68 21.71
N THR A 204 -19.21 6.40 21.89
CA THR A 204 -19.10 7.49 22.88
C THR A 204 -19.56 8.86 22.36
N ALA A 205 -19.73 9.02 21.04
CA ALA A 205 -20.19 10.25 20.39
C ALA A 205 -21.70 10.24 20.15
#